data_AF-A0A4Y3QSR6-F1
#
_entry.id   AF-A0A4Y3QSR6-F1
#
_cell.length_a   1.000
_cell.length_b   1.000
_cell.length_c   1.000
_cell.angle_alpha   90.00
_cell.angle_beta   90.00
_cell.angle_gamma   90.00
#
_symmetry.space_group_name_H-M   'P 1'
#
loop_
_entity.id
_entity.type
_entity.pdbx_description
1 polymer ?
#
loop_
_entity_poly.entity_id
_entity_poly.type
_entity_poly.pdbx_seq_one_letter_code
_entity_poly.pdbx_strand_id
1 'polypeptide(L)'
;MIHDPSTAWRGPYPYEVLAGAGVTPSTTQAELRDLTFELLERRMLTPRSQRAWSELRSLRGRLTADLLLYRVGLPEAVAGALEETERALAAPGVPPSAEASLALPWEGAVRLVDELDGVPLPEPPVPPEVPGFGGPPGEPGTHVRFDE
;
A
#
# COMPACT_ATOMS: atom_id res chain seq x y z
N MET A 1 -13.20 6.88 -21.69
CA MET A 1 -12.50 7.18 -20.43
C MET A 1 -12.71 8.64 -20.13
N ILE A 2 -13.05 8.99 -18.89
CA ILE A 2 -13.18 10.39 -18.47
C ILE A 2 -11.87 10.73 -17.76
N HIS A 3 -11.04 11.56 -18.38
CA HIS A 3 -9.81 12.06 -17.79
C HIS A 3 -10.14 13.19 -16.84
N ASP A 4 -9.51 13.21 -15.66
CA ASP A 4 -9.65 14.34 -14.74
C ASP A 4 -8.82 15.53 -15.29
N PRO A 5 -9.47 16.65 -15.67
CA PRO A 5 -8.79 17.82 -16.24
C PRO A 5 -7.87 18.54 -15.24
N SER A 6 -7.98 18.25 -13.94
CA SER A 6 -7.13 18.80 -12.89
C SER A 6 -5.82 18.03 -12.68
N THR A 7 -5.73 16.80 -13.21
CA THR A 7 -4.52 16.01 -13.10
C THR A 7 -3.47 16.54 -14.08
N ALA A 8 -2.29 16.90 -13.54
CA ALA A 8 -1.21 17.57 -14.27
C ALA A 8 -0.48 16.67 -15.29
N TRP A 9 -1.20 15.75 -15.94
CA TRP A 9 -0.64 14.84 -16.91
C TRP A 9 -0.53 15.54 -18.28
N ARG A 10 0.65 16.08 -18.58
CA ARG A 10 0.97 16.72 -19.86
C ARG A 10 1.27 15.68 -20.95
N GLY A 11 0.30 14.85 -21.31
CA GLY A 11 0.43 13.81 -22.35
C GLY A 11 -0.81 12.91 -22.49
N PRO A 12 -0.81 11.93 -23.41
CA PRO A 12 -1.78 10.84 -23.38
C PRO A 12 -1.50 9.93 -22.17
N TYR A 13 -2.51 9.24 -21.65
CA TYR A 13 -2.26 8.35 -20.51
C TYR A 13 -1.36 7.17 -20.92
N PRO A 14 -0.48 6.67 -20.03
CA PRO A 14 0.47 5.61 -20.37
C PRO A 14 -0.19 4.37 -20.98
N TYR A 15 -1.36 3.98 -20.48
CA TYR A 15 -2.15 2.88 -21.02
C TYR A 15 -2.64 3.13 -22.47
N GLU A 16 -3.02 4.36 -22.81
CA GLU A 16 -3.45 4.69 -24.17
C GLU A 16 -2.30 4.62 -25.17
N VAL A 17 -1.10 5.05 -24.75
CA VAL A 17 0.11 4.99 -25.58
C VAL A 17 0.48 3.55 -25.91
N LEU A 18 0.28 2.64 -24.96
CA LEU A 18 0.67 1.24 -25.10
C LEU A 18 -0.51 0.33 -25.47
N ALA A 19 -1.71 0.87 -25.68
CA ALA A 19 -2.89 0.10 -26.04
C ALA A 19 -2.69 -0.70 -27.34
N GLY A 20 -1.94 -0.16 -28.31
CA GLY A 20 -1.58 -0.88 -29.55
C GLY A 20 -0.64 -2.08 -29.32
N ALA A 21 0.00 -2.16 -28.16
CA ALA A 21 0.76 -3.32 -27.70
C ALA A 21 -0.07 -4.25 -26.79
N GLY A 22 -1.39 -4.02 -26.66
CA GLY A 22 -2.28 -4.84 -25.82
C GLY A 22 -2.18 -4.54 -24.33
N VAL A 23 -1.48 -3.47 -23.93
CA VAL A 23 -1.34 -3.10 -22.52
C VAL A 23 -2.65 -2.53 -22.00
N THR A 24 -3.10 -3.07 -20.88
CA THR A 24 -4.32 -2.66 -20.16
C THR A 24 -4.01 -2.54 -18.67
N PRO A 25 -4.90 -1.92 -17.87
CA PRO A 25 -4.72 -1.88 -16.42
C PRO A 25 -4.60 -3.25 -15.74
N SER A 26 -5.16 -4.31 -16.36
CA SER A 26 -5.02 -5.70 -15.91
C SER A 26 -3.68 -6.35 -16.26
N THR A 27 -2.85 -5.76 -17.13
CA THR A 27 -1.54 -6.30 -17.48
C THR A 27 -0.66 -6.37 -16.24
N THR A 28 -0.07 -7.52 -15.95
CA THR A 28 0.75 -7.74 -14.75
C THR A 28 2.07 -6.97 -14.82
N GLN A 29 2.72 -6.81 -13.66
CA GLN A 29 4.02 -6.13 -13.62
C GLN A 29 5.14 -6.93 -14.28
N ALA A 30 5.03 -8.26 -14.32
CA ALA A 30 5.96 -9.13 -15.03
C ALA A 30 5.85 -8.90 -16.55
N GLU A 31 4.63 -8.94 -17.10
CA GLU A 31 4.38 -8.68 -18.52
C GLU A 31 4.87 -7.28 -18.94
N LEU A 32 4.66 -6.26 -18.10
CA LEU A 32 5.17 -4.91 -18.36
C LEU A 32 6.70 -4.83 -18.40
N ARG A 33 7.43 -5.65 -17.64
CA ARG A 33 8.90 -5.67 -17.70
C ARG A 33 9.41 -6.22 -19.03
N ASP A 34 8.73 -7.22 -19.58
CA ASP A 34 9.13 -7.90 -20.81
C ASP A 34 8.60 -7.22 -22.08
N LEU A 35 7.63 -6.31 -21.93
CA LEU A 35 6.98 -5.56 -23.01
C LEU A 35 7.95 -4.84 -23.96
N THR A 36 9.16 -4.48 -23.52
CA THR A 36 10.14 -3.80 -24.39
C THR A 36 10.47 -4.57 -25.67
N PHE A 37 10.51 -5.91 -25.62
CA PHE A 37 10.77 -6.74 -26.79
C PHE A 37 9.59 -6.69 -27.78
N GLU A 38 8.38 -6.77 -27.26
CA GLU A 38 7.16 -6.67 -28.06
C GLU A 38 7.01 -5.27 -28.71
N LEU A 39 7.40 -4.21 -28.01
CA LEU A 39 7.43 -2.86 -28.59
C LEU A 39 8.44 -2.72 -29.72
N LEU A 40 9.58 -3.42 -29.65
CA LEU A 40 10.57 -3.47 -30.72
C LEU A 40 10.02 -4.23 -31.94
N GLU A 41 9.48 -5.44 -31.73
CA GLU A 41 8.92 -6.27 -32.79
C GLU A 41 7.79 -5.56 -33.54
N ARG A 42 6.93 -4.87 -32.80
CA ARG A 42 5.80 -4.09 -33.36
C ARG A 42 6.21 -2.73 -33.92
N ARG A 43 7.51 -2.38 -33.91
CA ARG A 43 8.04 -1.06 -34.31
C ARG A 43 7.38 0.12 -33.58
N MET A 44 6.97 -0.12 -32.34
CA MET A 44 6.29 0.84 -31.48
C MET A 44 7.25 1.52 -30.50
N LEU A 45 8.56 1.24 -30.52
CA LEU A 45 9.55 1.80 -29.59
C LEU A 45 9.94 3.27 -29.90
N THR A 46 8.96 4.17 -29.83
CA THR A 46 9.14 5.62 -29.91
C THR A 46 9.54 6.22 -28.55
N PRO A 47 10.09 7.46 -28.49
CA PRO A 47 10.36 8.12 -27.21
C PRO A 47 9.12 8.22 -26.30
N ARG A 48 7.93 8.36 -26.91
CA ARG A 48 6.65 8.47 -26.20
C ARG A 48 6.25 7.16 -25.55
N SER A 49 6.37 6.02 -26.26
CA SER A 49 6.08 4.71 -25.70
C SER A 49 7.14 4.23 -24.73
N GLN A 50 8.42 4.55 -24.94
CA GLN A 50 9.47 4.30 -23.95
C GLN A 50 9.21 5.02 -22.63
N ARG A 51 8.74 6.28 -22.69
CA ARG A 51 8.33 7.01 -21.49
C ARG A 51 7.14 6.35 -20.81
N ALA A 52 6.07 6.04 -21.56
CA ALA A 52 4.89 5.36 -21.02
C ALA A 52 5.23 4.01 -20.36
N TRP A 53 6.08 3.22 -21.02
CA TRP A 53 6.59 1.96 -20.48
C TRP A 53 7.41 2.16 -19.21
N SER A 54 8.27 3.18 -19.18
CA SER A 54 9.10 3.48 -18.00
C SER A 54 8.27 3.88 -16.79
N GLU A 55 7.16 4.60 -17.00
CA GLU A 55 6.22 4.97 -15.94
C GLU A 55 5.50 3.73 -15.38
N LEU A 56 4.94 2.88 -16.27
CA LEU A 56 4.16 1.71 -15.87
C LEU A 56 5.01 0.55 -15.32
N ARG A 57 6.26 0.38 -15.76
CA ARG A 57 7.14 -0.68 -15.23
C ARG A 57 7.58 -0.42 -13.78
N SER A 58 7.47 0.83 -13.32
CA SER A 58 7.71 1.18 -11.92
C SER A 58 6.41 1.04 -11.11
N LEU A 59 6.47 0.41 -9.93
CA LEU A 59 5.28 0.26 -9.09
C LEU A 59 4.67 1.63 -8.72
N ARG A 60 5.52 2.58 -8.33
CA ARG A 60 5.09 3.94 -7.97
C ARG A 60 4.43 4.67 -9.14
N GLY A 61 5.03 4.63 -10.33
CA GLY A 61 4.49 5.29 -11.52
C GLY A 61 3.18 4.66 -11.95
N ARG A 62 3.08 3.33 -11.90
CA ARG A 62 1.82 2.60 -12.16
C ARG A 62 0.71 2.97 -11.18
N LEU A 63 0.97 2.91 -9.88
CA LEU A 63 -0.03 3.28 -8.86
C LEU A 63 -0.49 4.73 -9.03
N THR A 64 0.44 5.63 -9.39
CA THR A 64 0.10 7.02 -9.69
C THR A 64 -0.80 7.10 -10.93
N ALA A 65 -0.48 6.41 -12.02
CA ALA A 65 -1.31 6.38 -13.21
C ALA A 65 -2.71 5.80 -12.93
N ASP A 66 -2.79 4.72 -12.15
CA ASP A 66 -4.04 4.08 -11.76
C ASP A 66 -4.91 5.01 -10.90
N LEU A 67 -4.32 5.71 -9.92
CA LEU A 67 -5.01 6.71 -9.11
C LEU A 67 -5.61 7.85 -9.93
N LEU A 68 -4.93 8.27 -11.00
CA LEU A 68 -5.40 9.35 -11.87
C LEU A 68 -6.45 8.89 -12.90
N LEU A 69 -6.51 7.58 -13.19
CA LEU A 69 -7.44 7.00 -14.16
C LEU A 69 -8.72 6.47 -13.52
N TYR A 70 -8.61 5.90 -12.32
CA TYR A 70 -9.74 5.39 -11.58
C TYR A 70 -10.18 6.44 -10.57
N ARG A 71 -11.38 6.99 -10.81
CA ARG A 71 -12.12 7.69 -9.78
C ARG A 71 -12.49 6.64 -8.73
N VAL A 72 -11.64 6.47 -7.73
CA VAL A 72 -11.97 5.63 -6.58
C VAL A 72 -13.18 6.31 -5.94
N GLY A 73 -14.34 5.63 -5.95
CA GLY A 73 -15.47 5.97 -5.09
C GLY A 73 -15.05 5.72 -3.65
N LEU A 74 -14.13 6.54 -3.16
CA LEU A 74 -13.52 6.44 -1.84
C LEU A 74 -14.60 6.33 -0.76
N PRO A 75 -15.69 7.12 -0.78
CA PRO A 75 -16.75 6.97 0.22
C PRO A 75 -17.37 5.58 0.23
N GLU A 76 -17.74 5.04 -0.94
CA GLU A 76 -18.40 3.74 -1.05
C GLU A 76 -17.44 2.57 -0.78
N ALA A 77 -16.20 2.67 -1.27
CA ALA A 77 -15.17 1.66 -1.04
C ALA A 77 -14.73 1.62 0.43
N VAL A 78 -14.62 2.78 1.09
CA VAL A 78 -14.30 2.87 2.52
C VAL A 78 -15.47 2.34 3.35
N ALA A 79 -16.72 2.67 3.00
CA ALA A 79 -17.89 2.14 3.69
C ALA A 79 -17.93 0.59 3.63
N GLY A 80 -17.70 0.00 2.45
CA GLY A 80 -17.63 -1.46 2.30
C GLY A 80 -16.49 -2.11 3.09
N ALA A 81 -15.31 -1.49 3.09
CA ALA A 81 -14.16 -1.98 3.86
C ALA A 81 -14.38 -1.89 5.38
N LEU A 82 -15.06 -0.84 5.85
CA LEU A 82 -15.42 -0.68 7.26
C LEU A 82 -16.44 -1.73 7.70
N GLU A 83 -17.49 -1.97 6.91
CA GLU A 83 -18.47 -3.03 7.21
C GLU A 83 -17.83 -4.43 7.26
N GLU A 84 -16.88 -4.70 6.36
CA GLU A 84 -16.14 -5.97 6.38
C GLU A 84 -15.25 -6.10 7.61
N THR A 85 -14.56 -5.02 7.99
CA THR A 85 -13.76 -4.97 9.21
C THR A 85 -14.63 -5.15 10.45
N GLU A 86 -15.77 -4.48 10.53
CA GLU A 86 -16.72 -4.59 11.64
C GLU A 86 -17.29 -6.01 11.74
N ARG A 87 -17.61 -6.65 10.61
CA ARG A 87 -18.05 -8.06 10.57
C ARG A 87 -16.95 -9.01 11.05
N ALA A 88 -15.70 -8.77 10.66
CA ALA A 88 -14.55 -9.56 11.11
C ALA A 88 -14.27 -9.38 12.61
N LEU A 89 -14.48 -8.17 13.15
CA LEU A 89 -14.34 -7.88 14.58
C LEU A 89 -15.51 -8.44 15.42
N ALA A 90 -16.72 -8.44 14.87
CA ALA A 90 -17.93 -8.94 15.53
C ALA A 90 -17.95 -10.46 15.71
N ALA A 91 -17.23 -11.20 14.86
CA ALA A 91 -16.95 -12.61 15.03
C ALA A 91 -15.48 -12.78 15.47
N PRO A 92 -15.16 -12.64 16.77
CA PRO A 92 -13.80 -12.81 17.25
C PRO A 92 -13.33 -14.25 16.96
N GLY A 93 -12.54 -14.36 15.91
CA GLY A 93 -11.86 -15.56 15.47
C GLY A 93 -10.47 -15.17 14.99
N VAL A 94 -9.49 -16.04 15.22
CA VAL A 94 -8.16 -15.82 14.68
C VAL A 94 -8.28 -15.96 13.16
N PRO A 95 -7.97 -14.92 12.36
CA PRO A 95 -7.97 -15.10 10.91
C PRO A 95 -7.00 -16.22 10.56
N PRO A 96 -7.26 -17.05 9.52
CA PRO A 96 -6.39 -18.18 9.18
C PRO A 96 -4.93 -17.78 8.96
N SER A 97 -4.71 -16.55 8.50
CA SER A 97 -3.38 -15.94 8.36
C SER A 97 -2.70 -15.63 9.69
N ALA A 98 -3.44 -15.30 10.74
CA ALA A 98 -2.90 -15.09 12.08
C ALA A 98 -2.53 -16.42 12.75
N GLU A 99 -3.27 -17.52 12.53
CA GLU A 99 -2.85 -18.84 12.99
C GLU A 99 -1.52 -19.26 12.34
N ALA A 100 -1.39 -19.08 11.03
CA ALA A 100 -0.13 -19.34 10.33
C ALA A 100 1.03 -18.44 10.80
N SER A 101 0.74 -17.20 11.19
CA SER A 101 1.75 -16.25 11.68
C SER A 101 2.16 -16.48 13.14
N LEU A 102 1.24 -17.00 13.95
CA LEU A 102 1.48 -17.39 15.34
C LEU A 102 2.05 -18.81 15.46
N ALA A 103 1.92 -19.63 14.42
CA ALA A 103 2.53 -20.95 14.29
C ALA A 103 4.03 -20.87 13.94
N LEU A 104 4.77 -19.95 14.57
CA LEU A 104 6.23 -20.05 14.60
C LEU A 104 6.58 -21.42 15.18
N PRO A 105 7.23 -22.32 14.41
CA PRO A 105 7.65 -23.60 14.96
C PRO A 105 8.58 -23.29 16.14
N TRP A 106 8.32 -23.91 17.28
CA TRP A 106 9.06 -23.68 18.52
C TRP A 106 10.58 -23.75 18.32
N GLU A 107 11.03 -24.62 17.42
CA GLU A 107 12.41 -24.76 16.97
C GLU A 107 12.99 -23.48 16.34
N GLY A 108 12.20 -22.77 15.53
CA GLY A 108 12.56 -21.49 14.93
C GLY A 108 12.59 -20.35 15.94
N ALA A 109 11.70 -20.39 16.95
CA ALA A 109 11.72 -19.43 18.06
C ALA A 109 12.94 -19.62 18.97
N VAL A 110 13.31 -20.87 19.29
CA VAL A 110 14.53 -21.18 20.05
C VAL A 110 15.79 -20.69 19.32
N ARG A 111 15.88 -20.91 18.00
CA ARG A 111 17.01 -20.39 17.20
C ARG A 111 17.09 -18.86 17.21
N LEU A 112 15.94 -18.17 17.14
CA LEU A 112 15.89 -16.70 17.25
C LEU A 112 16.33 -16.21 18.63
N VAL A 113 15.98 -16.93 19.69
CA VAL A 113 16.44 -16.62 21.05
C VAL A 113 17.96 -16.79 21.15
N ASP A 114 18.52 -17.88 20.61
CA ASP A 114 19.97 -18.10 20.58
C ASP A 114 20.71 -17.05 19.72
N GLU A 115 20.12 -16.60 18.62
CA GLU A 115 20.68 -15.54 17.76
C GLU A 115 20.64 -14.16 18.43
N LEU A 116 19.65 -13.92 19.29
CA LEU A 116 19.47 -12.66 20.02
C LEU A 116 20.15 -12.67 21.39
N ASP A 117 20.59 -13.82 21.89
CA ASP A 117 21.27 -13.93 23.17
C ASP A 117 22.61 -13.17 23.12
N GLY A 118 22.79 -12.25 24.07
CA GLY A 118 23.95 -11.36 24.10
C GLY A 118 23.93 -10.19 23.10
N VAL A 119 22.87 -10.00 22.30
CA VAL A 119 22.70 -8.78 21.50
C VAL A 119 22.29 -7.63 22.44
N PRO A 120 23.10 -6.57 22.57
CA PRO A 120 22.74 -5.43 23.40
C PRO A 120 21.51 -4.75 22.79
N LEU A 121 20.39 -4.80 23.50
CA LEU A 121 19.21 -4.05 23.12
C LEU A 121 19.52 -2.55 23.25
N PRO A 122 19.18 -1.72 22.25
CA PRO A 122 19.27 -0.28 22.42
C PRO A 122 18.39 0.14 23.59
N GLU A 123 18.87 1.10 24.38
CA GLU A 123 18.01 1.70 25.41
C GLU A 123 16.74 2.21 24.72
N PRO A 124 15.56 1.88 25.27
CA PRO A 124 14.31 2.37 24.70
C PRO A 124 14.39 3.90 24.64
N PRO A 125 13.96 4.52 23.54
CA PRO A 125 13.94 5.97 23.48
C PRO A 125 13.10 6.48 24.65
N VAL A 126 13.65 7.42 25.41
CA VAL A 126 12.87 8.14 26.42
C VAL A 126 11.70 8.77 25.67
N PRO A 127 10.44 8.38 25.99
CA PRO A 127 9.30 8.98 25.33
C PRO A 127 9.38 10.49 25.57
N PRO A 128 9.10 11.32 24.55
CA PRO A 128 9.09 12.76 24.74
C PRO A 128 8.14 13.08 25.90
N GLU A 129 8.60 13.91 26.84
CA GLU A 129 7.72 14.44 27.87
C GLU A 129 6.59 15.20 27.17
N VAL A 130 5.41 14.60 27.12
CA VAL A 130 4.21 15.26 26.62
C VAL A 130 3.81 16.25 27.71
N PRO A 131 3.83 17.58 27.45
CA PRO A 131 3.39 18.55 28.43
C PRO A 131 1.93 18.24 28.81
N GLY A 132 1.69 17.87 30.07
CA GLY A 132 0.35 17.55 30.59
C GLY A 132 0.09 16.10 31.00
N PHE A 133 1.01 15.16 30.74
CA PHE A 133 0.85 13.73 31.11
C PHE A 133 1.64 13.28 32.35
N GLY A 134 2.06 14.22 33.21
CA GLY A 134 2.79 13.98 34.47
C GLY A 134 1.97 14.22 35.74
N GLY A 135 0.65 14.38 35.62
CA GLY A 135 -0.22 14.47 36.79
C GLY A 135 -0.40 13.10 37.45
N PRO A 136 -0.67 13.03 38.77
CA PRO A 136 -1.13 11.78 39.39
C PRO A 136 -2.34 11.26 38.59
N PRO A 137 -2.55 9.92 38.53
CA PRO A 137 -3.67 9.35 37.80
C PRO A 137 -4.96 10.04 38.24
N GLY A 138 -5.60 10.75 37.30
CA GLY A 138 -6.87 11.41 37.55
C GLY A 138 -7.89 10.34 37.94
N GLU A 139 -8.74 10.66 38.92
CA GLU A 139 -9.79 9.74 39.35
C GLU A 139 -10.63 9.26 38.16
N PRO A 140 -10.96 7.96 38.09
CA PRO A 140 -11.76 7.40 37.01
C PRO A 140 -13.12 8.10 36.96
N GLY A 141 -13.34 8.93 35.94
CA GLY A 141 -14.57 9.71 35.77
C GLY A 141 -14.40 11.07 35.11
N THR A 142 -13.16 11.56 34.99
CA THR A 142 -12.91 12.88 34.37
C THR A 142 -12.71 12.72 32.87
N HIS A 143 -13.80 12.82 32.09
CA HIS A 143 -13.73 12.80 30.63
C HIS A 143 -13.03 14.06 30.11
N VAL A 144 -12.01 13.87 29.26
CA VAL A 144 -11.39 14.94 28.47
C VAL A 144 -12.41 15.44 27.46
N ARG A 145 -12.86 16.68 27.59
CA ARG A 145 -13.63 17.37 26.53
C ARG A 145 -12.65 17.88 25.49
N PHE A 146 -12.90 17.51 24.24
CA PHE A 146 -12.31 18.17 23.08
C PHE A 146 -13.33 19.20 22.61
N ASP A 147 -13.02 20.48 22.79
CA ASP A 147 -13.82 21.56 22.22
C ASP A 147 -13.56 21.62 20.70
N GLU A 148 -14.65 21.76 19.93
CA GLU A 148 -14.69 21.90 18.46
C GLU A 148 -14.05 23.19 17.94
#